data_AF-A0A2U1MAH3-F1
#
_entry.id   AF-A0A2U1MAH3-F1
#
_cell.length_a   1.000
_cell.length_b   1.000
_cell.length_c   1.000
_cell.angle_alpha   90.00
_cell.angle_beta   90.00
_cell.angle_gamma   90.00
#
_symmetry.space_group_name_H-M   'P 1'
#
loop_
_entity.id
_entity.type
_entity.pdbx_description
1 polymer ?
#
loop_
_entity_poly.entity_id
_entity_poly.type
_entity_poly.pdbx_seq_one_letter_code
_entity_poly.pdbx_strand_id
1 'polypeptide(L)'
;MASINPPITTTNHDNHDNSINDPLCISNSDNPGMGLTTTPFNGGNFLGWSGNIRMALGAKLKLGFIDGTCMKPALTDVNYHRWIRCDYMVTYWILNSMVTELSDAFLYTQSAKSCGKR
;
A
#
# COMPACT_ATOMS: atom_id res chain seq x y z
N MET A 1 46.39 33.28 -28.16
CA MET A 1 46.01 32.55 -26.92
C MET A 1 44.60 32.02 -27.13
N ALA A 2 44.44 30.74 -27.45
CA ALA A 2 43.13 30.11 -27.64
C ALA A 2 42.67 29.50 -26.31
N SER A 3 41.57 29.99 -25.73
CA SER A 3 40.96 29.39 -24.55
C SER A 3 40.19 28.14 -24.93
N ILE A 4 40.59 27.01 -24.36
CA ILE A 4 39.92 25.72 -24.47
C ILE A 4 38.77 25.73 -23.45
N ASN A 5 37.52 25.72 -23.92
CA ASN A 5 36.38 25.42 -23.07
C ASN A 5 36.28 23.90 -22.86
N PRO A 6 36.04 23.40 -21.62
CA PRO A 6 35.80 21.98 -21.40
C PRO A 6 34.42 21.56 -21.97
N PRO A 7 34.23 20.26 -22.28
CA PRO A 7 32.97 19.79 -22.85
C PRO A 7 31.88 19.92 -21.78
N ILE A 8 30.80 20.63 -22.10
CA ILE A 8 29.57 20.60 -21.32
C ILE A 8 28.95 19.22 -21.58
N THR A 9 29.25 18.26 -20.71
CA THR A 9 28.41 17.06 -20.61
C THR A 9 27.12 17.49 -19.95
N THR A 10 26.13 17.89 -20.75
CA THR A 10 24.74 17.88 -20.32
C THR A 10 24.37 16.44 -20.04
N THR A 11 24.57 16.00 -18.79
CA THR A 11 23.95 14.79 -18.28
C THR A 11 22.44 15.05 -18.31
N ASN A 12 21.78 14.53 -19.34
CA ASN A 12 20.35 14.38 -19.37
C ASN A 12 19.97 13.50 -18.17
N HIS A 13 19.60 14.14 -17.05
CA HIS A 13 18.88 13.49 -15.96
C HIS A 13 17.42 13.38 -16.39
N ASP A 14 17.18 12.64 -17.48
CA ASP A 14 15.86 12.08 -17.73
C ASP A 14 15.73 10.88 -16.79
N ASN A 15 15.48 11.17 -15.51
CA ASN A 15 14.89 10.21 -14.59
C ASN A 15 13.46 9.98 -15.06
N HIS A 16 13.30 9.23 -16.16
CA HIS A 16 12.06 8.56 -16.47
C HIS A 16 11.95 7.39 -15.48
N ASP A 17 11.71 7.76 -14.23
CA ASP A 17 11.59 6.88 -13.09
C ASP A 17 10.59 5.77 -13.44
N ASN A 18 10.98 4.52 -13.17
CA ASN A 18 10.15 3.34 -13.37
C ASN A 18 9.04 3.31 -12.32
N SER A 19 8.20 4.36 -12.27
CA SER A 19 7.04 4.53 -11.39
C SER A 19 6.09 3.33 -11.42
N ILE A 20 6.08 2.58 -12.53
CA ILE A 20 5.29 1.36 -12.71
C ILE A 20 5.68 0.25 -11.72
N ASN A 21 6.94 0.20 -11.27
CA ASN A 21 7.43 -0.84 -10.36
C ASN A 21 7.65 -0.33 -8.92
N ASP A 22 7.26 0.91 -8.61
CA ASP A 22 7.42 1.49 -7.28
C ASP A 22 6.33 0.95 -6.32
N PRO A 23 6.69 0.20 -5.26
CA PRO A 23 5.74 -0.30 -4.27
C PRO A 23 4.99 0.82 -3.53
N LEU A 24 5.45 2.06 -3.58
CA LEU A 24 4.82 3.24 -2.96
C LEU A 24 3.99 4.07 -3.95
N CYS A 25 3.93 3.68 -5.22
CA CYS A 25 3.09 4.33 -6.22
C CYS A 25 1.66 3.75 -6.18
N ILE A 26 0.65 4.62 -6.25
CA ILE A 26 -0.75 4.22 -6.35
C ILE A 26 -1.18 4.47 -7.79
N SER A 27 -1.69 3.44 -8.47
CA SER A 27 -2.15 3.56 -9.85
C SER A 27 -3.35 4.50 -9.94
N ASN A 28 -3.53 5.17 -11.08
CA ASN A 28 -4.71 6.01 -11.32
C ASN A 28 -6.03 5.24 -11.26
N SER A 29 -6.01 3.92 -11.45
CA SER A 29 -7.19 3.05 -11.34
C SER A 29 -7.47 2.58 -9.90
N ASP A 30 -6.51 2.73 -8.99
CA ASP A 30 -6.65 2.30 -7.61
C ASP A 30 -7.56 3.27 -6.85
N ASN A 31 -8.63 2.71 -6.27
CA ASN A 31 -9.54 3.46 -5.43
C ASN A 31 -9.93 2.62 -4.21
N PRO A 32 -10.28 3.25 -3.07
CA PRO A 32 -10.62 2.53 -1.85
C PRO A 32 -11.79 1.55 -2.01
N GLY A 33 -12.75 1.86 -2.90
CA GLY A 33 -13.94 1.03 -3.14
C GLY A 33 -13.70 -0.20 -4.01
N MET A 34 -12.48 -0.42 -4.51
CA MET A 34 -12.14 -1.60 -5.29
C MET A 34 -12.08 -2.83 -4.37
N GLY A 35 -12.94 -3.81 -4.62
CA GLY A 35 -12.85 -5.11 -3.94
C GLY A 35 -11.65 -5.92 -4.47
N LEU A 36 -10.84 -6.48 -3.57
CA LEU A 36 -9.72 -7.36 -3.94
C LEU A 36 -10.17 -8.77 -4.35
N THR A 37 -11.39 -9.15 -3.99
CA THR A 37 -11.92 -10.50 -4.24
C THR A 37 -13.42 -10.45 -4.42
N THR A 38 -13.94 -11.39 -5.20
CA THR A 38 -15.39 -11.62 -5.38
C THR A 38 -15.98 -12.50 -4.27
N THR A 39 -15.14 -13.10 -3.42
CA THR A 39 -15.54 -13.95 -2.30
C THR A 39 -15.14 -13.33 -0.96
N PRO A 40 -16.02 -12.50 -0.37
CA PRO A 40 -15.73 -11.82 0.89
C PRO A 40 -15.40 -12.79 2.01
N PHE A 41 -14.54 -12.37 2.95
CA PHE A 41 -14.27 -13.13 4.16
C PHE A 41 -15.54 -13.24 5.01
N ASN A 42 -15.94 -14.46 5.34
CA ASN A 42 -17.15 -14.78 6.10
C ASN A 42 -16.85 -15.53 7.42
N GLY A 43 -15.59 -15.53 7.86
CA GLY A 43 -15.13 -16.26 9.05
C GLY A 43 -14.73 -17.72 8.79
N GLY A 44 -15.37 -18.40 7.83
CA GLY A 44 -15.11 -19.81 7.52
C GLY A 44 -14.15 -20.03 6.34
N ASN A 45 -13.95 -19.03 5.48
CA ASN A 45 -13.20 -19.14 4.23
C ASN A 45 -11.78 -18.55 4.28
N PHE A 46 -11.14 -18.50 5.47
CA PHE A 46 -9.86 -17.80 5.67
C PHE A 46 -8.76 -18.23 4.69
N LEU A 47 -8.59 -19.53 4.45
CA LEU A 47 -7.50 -20.02 3.60
C LEU A 47 -7.66 -19.56 2.14
N GLY A 48 -8.86 -19.66 1.59
CA GLY A 48 -9.15 -19.20 0.23
C GLY A 48 -9.12 -17.67 0.11
N TRP A 49 -9.70 -16.98 1.09
CA TRP A 49 -9.70 -15.52 1.13
C TRP A 49 -8.28 -14.96 1.24
N SER A 50 -7.47 -15.43 2.17
CA SER A 50 -6.09 -14.96 2.36
C SER A 50 -5.21 -15.21 1.13
N GLY A 51 -5.41 -16.33 0.41
CA GLY A 51 -4.79 -16.58 -0.88
C GLY A 51 -5.17 -15.54 -1.93
N ASN A 52 -6.47 -15.24 -2.06
CA ASN A 52 -6.97 -14.23 -2.99
C ASN A 52 -6.42 -12.83 -2.69
N ILE A 53 -6.39 -12.44 -1.41
CA ILE A 53 -5.83 -11.14 -0.98
C ILE A 53 -4.34 -11.06 -1.30
N ARG A 54 -3.57 -12.11 -1.00
CA ARG A 54 -2.14 -12.15 -1.33
C ARG A 54 -1.90 -12.02 -2.84
N MET A 55 -2.65 -12.73 -3.67
CA MET A 55 -2.52 -12.64 -5.13
C MET A 55 -2.88 -11.23 -5.64
N ALA A 56 -3.99 -10.66 -5.17
CA ALA A 56 -4.43 -9.33 -5.60
C ALA A 56 -3.46 -8.22 -5.19
N LEU A 57 -2.93 -8.27 -3.96
CA LEU A 57 -1.91 -7.32 -3.50
C LEU A 57 -0.56 -7.54 -4.19
N GLY A 58 -0.19 -8.79 -4.47
CA GLY A 58 1.01 -9.13 -5.25
C GLY A 58 0.98 -8.52 -6.66
N ALA A 59 -0.15 -8.64 -7.36
CA ALA A 59 -0.35 -8.03 -8.68
C ALA A 59 -0.25 -6.50 -8.67
N LYS A 60 -0.45 -5.87 -7.50
CA LYS A 60 -0.34 -4.42 -7.28
C LYS A 60 0.99 -3.98 -6.67
N LEU A 61 1.93 -4.89 -6.46
CA LEU A 61 3.20 -4.63 -5.75
C LEU A 61 2.99 -4.10 -4.31
N LYS A 62 1.86 -4.47 -3.69
CA LYS A 62 1.51 -4.07 -2.31
C LYS A 62 1.63 -5.21 -1.30
N LEU A 63 2.04 -6.40 -1.73
CA LEU A 63 2.24 -7.54 -0.83
C LEU A 63 3.22 -7.21 0.31
N GLY A 64 4.19 -6.33 0.03
CA GLY A 64 5.17 -5.89 1.01
C GLY A 64 4.60 -5.25 2.28
N PHE A 65 3.39 -4.69 2.19
CA PHE A 65 2.72 -4.07 3.34
C PHE A 65 2.14 -5.11 4.31
N ILE A 66 1.85 -6.33 3.84
CA ILE A 66 1.28 -7.39 4.69
C ILE A 66 2.34 -8.36 5.21
N ASP A 67 3.41 -8.60 4.45
CA ASP A 67 4.49 -9.51 4.85
C ASP A 67 5.62 -8.80 5.63
N GLY A 68 5.59 -7.46 5.68
CA GLY A 68 6.56 -6.63 6.39
C GLY A 68 7.84 -6.34 5.62
N THR A 69 7.97 -6.79 4.36
CA THR A 69 9.12 -6.45 3.52
C THR A 69 9.13 -4.98 3.11
N CYS A 70 7.97 -4.31 3.08
CA CYS A 70 7.86 -2.86 2.91
C CYS A 70 7.80 -2.17 4.29
N MET A 71 8.97 -1.96 4.89
CA MET A 71 9.07 -1.37 6.23
C MET A 71 8.61 0.09 6.25
N LYS A 72 7.93 0.48 7.34
CA LYS A 72 7.53 1.86 7.60
C LYS A 72 8.77 2.77 7.68
N PRO A 73 8.88 3.79 6.83
CA PRO A 73 10.00 4.74 6.87
C PRO A 73 10.00 5.60 8.15
N ALA A 74 11.14 6.23 8.43
CA ALA A 74 11.24 7.25 9.47
C ALA A 74 10.39 8.48 9.13
N LEU A 75 9.94 9.22 10.14
CA LEU A 75 9.12 10.44 9.94
C LEU A 75 9.84 11.52 9.11
N THR A 76 11.17 11.52 9.12
CA THR A 76 12.01 12.44 8.35
C THR A 76 12.20 12.03 6.90
N ASP A 77 11.76 10.84 6.50
CA ASP A 77 11.89 10.34 5.15
C ASP A 77 10.82 10.98 4.23
N VAL A 78 11.24 11.43 3.04
CA VAL A 78 10.35 11.98 2.01
C VAL A 78 9.24 10.98 1.61
N ASN A 79 9.49 9.69 1.75
CA ASN A 79 8.55 8.63 1.41
C ASN A 79 7.57 8.29 2.53
N TYR A 80 7.72 8.87 3.73
CA TYR A 80 6.85 8.56 4.87
C TYR A 80 5.37 8.74 4.54
N HIS A 81 4.99 9.90 3.99
CA HIS A 81 3.60 10.18 3.64
C HIS A 81 3.08 9.31 2.48
N ARG A 82 3.97 8.93 1.54
CA ARG A 82 3.63 8.02 0.43
C ARG A 82 3.35 6.61 0.94
N TRP A 83 4.17 6.14 1.89
CA TRP A 83 3.98 4.86 2.57
C TRP A 83 2.67 4.85 3.36
N ILE A 84 2.39 5.88 4.18
CA ILE A 84 1.14 5.99 4.94
C ILE A 84 -0.09 5.98 4.04
N ARG A 85 -0.03 6.67 2.90
CA ARG A 85 -1.12 6.66 1.91
C ARG A 85 -1.36 5.24 1.36
N CYS A 86 -0.30 4.50 1.05
CA CYS A 86 -0.41 3.12 0.58
C CYS A 86 -0.94 2.18 1.67
N ASP A 87 -0.47 2.34 2.91
CA ASP A 87 -0.91 1.57 4.07
C ASP A 87 -2.42 1.71 4.31
N TYR A 88 -2.94 2.94 4.27
CA TYR A 88 -4.38 3.17 4.36
C TYR A 88 -5.14 2.55 3.19
N MET A 89 -4.62 2.64 1.96
CA MET A 89 -5.26 2.01 0.79
C MET A 89 -5.34 0.48 0.93
N VAL A 90 -4.24 -0.17 1.33
CA VAL A 90 -4.20 -1.62 1.57
C VAL A 90 -5.16 -2.00 2.69
N THR A 91 -5.22 -1.21 3.76
CA THR A 91 -6.17 -1.42 4.86
C THR A 91 -7.61 -1.35 4.36
N TYR A 92 -7.99 -0.33 3.59
CA TYR A 92 -9.35 -0.23 3.03
C TYR A 92 -9.70 -1.38 2.10
N TRP A 93 -8.77 -1.82 1.27
CA TRP A 93 -8.96 -2.98 0.41
C TRP A 93 -9.17 -4.28 1.17
N ILE A 94 -8.44 -4.48 2.27
CA ILE A 94 -8.63 -5.64 3.15
C ILE A 94 -9.99 -5.55 3.83
N LEU A 95 -10.38 -4.39 4.38
CA LEU A 95 -11.69 -4.21 5.01
C LEU A 95 -12.84 -4.44 4.04
N ASN A 96 -12.76 -3.90 2.82
CA ASN A 96 -13.77 -4.09 1.76
C ASN A 96 -13.80 -5.52 1.19
N SER A 97 -12.83 -6.36 1.55
CA SER A 97 -12.83 -7.77 1.19
C SER A 97 -13.47 -8.67 2.25
N MET A 98 -14.02 -8.12 3.33
CA MET A 98 -14.71 -8.83 4.40
C MET A 98 -16.21 -8.51 4.36
N VAL A 99 -17.04 -9.38 4.92
CA VAL A 99 -18.45 -9.02 5.18
C VAL A 99 -18.52 -7.88 6.21
N THR A 100 -19.49 -6.99 6.05
CA THR A 100 -19.64 -5.75 6.83
C THR A 100 -19.65 -6.00 8.35
N GLU A 101 -20.31 -7.07 8.78
CA GLU A 101 -20.40 -7.49 10.19
C GLU A 101 -19.01 -7.77 10.81
N LEU A 102 -18.09 -8.33 10.02
CA LEU A 102 -16.73 -8.62 10.46
C LEU A 102 -15.82 -7.40 10.29
N SER A 103 -15.96 -6.62 9.21
CA SER A 103 -15.15 -5.41 9.02
C SER A 103 -15.41 -4.38 10.10
N ASP A 104 -16.65 -4.22 10.55
CA ASP A 104 -17.01 -3.33 11.65
C ASP A 104 -16.36 -3.79 12.96
N ALA A 105 -16.38 -5.09 13.26
CA ALA A 105 -15.69 -5.63 14.43
C ALA A 105 -14.18 -5.34 14.39
N PHE A 106 -13.53 -5.47 13.24
CA PHE A 106 -12.12 -5.09 13.07
C PHE A 106 -11.88 -3.59 13.24
N LEU A 107 -12.78 -2.74 12.75
CA LEU A 107 -12.67 -1.28 12.92
C LEU A 107 -12.84 -0.84 14.38
N TYR A 108 -13.75 -1.47 15.13
CA TYR A 108 -14.04 -1.14 16.52
C TYR A 108 -13.01 -1.72 17.52
N THR A 109 -12.35 -2.83 17.19
CA THR A 109 -11.33 -3.46 18.07
C THR A 109 -10.06 -2.63 18.25
N GLN A 110 -9.81 -1.64 17.39
CA GLN A 110 -8.71 -0.68 17.58
C GLN A 110 -8.98 0.36 18.69
N SER A 111 -10.21 0.43 19.24
CA SER A 111 -10.58 1.33 20.35
C SER A 111 -10.98 0.57 21.63
N ALA A 112 -10.11 -0.33 22.10
CA ALA A 112 -10.24 -0.95 23.43
C ALA A 112 -9.92 0.01 24.60
N LYS A 113 -9.41 1.22 24.34
CA LYS A 113 -9.17 2.24 25.39
C LYS A 113 -10.45 2.75 26.08
N SER A 114 -11.63 2.39 25.59
CA SER A 114 -12.92 2.86 26.12
C SER A 114 -13.72 1.77 26.84
N CYS A 115 -13.32 0.49 26.76
CA CYS A 115 -14.09 -0.64 27.28
C CYS A 115 -13.55 -1.14 28.64
N GLY A 116 -13.27 -0.23 29.58
CA GLY A 116 -12.58 -0.57 30.83
C GLY A 116 -12.74 0.42 31.98
N LYS A 117 -13.86 1.13 32.07
CA LYS A 117 -14.32 1.73 33.33
C LYS A 117 -15.77 1.31 33.57
N ARG A 118 -15.94 0.05 33.96
CA ARG A 118 -17.06 -0.37 34.80
C ARG A 118 -16.50 -0.65 36.18
#